data_AF-A0A1B7IV92-F1
#
_entry.id   AF-A0A1B7IV92-F1
#
_cell.length_a   1.000
_cell.length_b   1.000
_cell.length_c   1.000
_cell.angle_alpha   90.00
_cell.angle_beta   90.00
_cell.angle_gamma   90.00
#
_symmetry.space_group_name_H-M   'P 1'
#
loop_
_entity.id
_entity.type
_entity.pdbx_description
1 polymer ?
#
loop_
_entity_poly.entity_id
_entity_poly.type
_entity_poly.pdbx_seq_one_letter_code
_entity_poly.pdbx_strand_id
1 'polypeptide(L)' 'MSLDNAPDEVKLAVDLIMLLEQHEIPTETALAALEIVRQDFLRKREEKASR' A
#
# COMPACT_ATOMS: atom_id res chain seq x y z
N MET A 1 3.73 20.18 9.58
CA MET A 1 2.31 19.78 9.53
C MET A 1 2.25 18.33 9.97
N SER A 2 1.46 18.01 10.99
CA SER A 2 1.45 16.65 11.55
C SER A 2 0.61 15.72 10.68
N LEU A 3 1.10 14.51 10.41
CA LEU A 3 0.35 13.43 9.78
C LEU A 3 -0.79 12.91 10.67
N ASP A 4 -0.87 13.32 11.93
CA ASP A 4 -1.85 12.84 12.91
C ASP A 4 -3.31 13.00 12.45
N ASN A 5 -3.61 14.04 11.66
CA ASN A 5 -4.96 14.31 11.14
C ASN A 5 -5.20 13.78 9.72
N ALA A 6 -4.23 13.10 9.11
CA ALA A 6 -4.43 12.53 7.78
C ALA A 6 -5.36 11.30 7.83
N PRO A 7 -6.10 11.01 6.75
CA PRO A 7 -6.83 9.75 6.59
C PRO A 7 -5.90 8.55 6.76
N ASP A 8 -6.44 7.43 7.25
CA ASP A 8 -5.66 6.23 7.56
C ASP A 8 -4.95 5.67 6.33
N GLU A 9 -5.58 5.73 5.15
CA GLU A 9 -4.99 5.33 3.89
C GLU A 9 -3.78 6.18 3.48
N VAL A 10 -3.78 7.47 3.84
CA VAL A 10 -2.65 8.39 3.57
C VAL A 10 -1.50 8.09 4.52
N LYS A 11 -1.78 7.86 5.81
CA LYS A 11 -0.76 7.47 6.80
C LYS A 11 -0.09 6.16 6.39
N LEU A 12 -0.89 5.15 6.04
CA LEU A 12 -0.38 3.86 5.60
C LEU A 12 0.46 3.98 4.32
N ALA A 13 0.03 4.80 3.35
CA ALA A 13 0.82 5.03 2.14
C ALA A 13 2.19 5.65 2.46
N VAL A 14 2.25 6.61 3.38
CA VAL A 14 3.51 7.22 3.84
C VAL A 14 4.40 6.18 4.52
N ASP A 15 3.86 5.36 5.42
CA ASP A 15 4.62 4.31 6.11
C ASP A 15 5.20 3.28 5.12
N LEU A 16 4.41 2.88 4.12
CA LEU A 16 4.84 1.97 3.06
C LEU A 16 5.95 2.58 2.20
N ILE A 17 5.84 3.85 1.82
CA ILE A 17 6.89 4.56 1.06
C ILE A 17 8.18 4.60 1.88
N MET A 18 8.08 5.01 3.15
CA MET A 18 9.23 5.04 4.05
C MET A 18 9.92 3.68 4.19
N LEU A 19 9.14 2.59 4.28
CA LEU A 19 9.70 1.24 4.35
C LEU A 19 10.44 0.86 3.08
N LEU A 20 9.87 1.16 1.91
CA LEU A 20 10.46 0.86 0.60
C LEU A 20 11.75 1.66 0.38
N GLU A 21 11.78 2.93 0.76
CA GLU A 21 12.96 3.78 0.70
C GLU A 21 14.07 3.31 1.64
N GLN A 22 13.73 2.92 2.87
CA GLN A 22 14.70 2.38 3.85
C GLN A 22 15.40 1.11 3.36
N HIS A 23 14.73 0.31 2.54
CA HIS A 23 15.30 -0.91 1.95
C HIS A 23 15.89 -0.66 0.55
N GLU A 24 16.00 0.60 0.12
CA GLU A 24 16.55 1.00 -1.18
C GLU A 24 15.87 0.28 -2.36
N ILE A 25 14.57 -0.01 -2.24
CA ILE A 25 13.84 -0.73 -3.27
C ILE A 25 13.72 0.16 -4.51
N PRO A 26 14.12 -0.32 -5.71
CA PRO A 26 13.95 0.44 -6.94
C PRO A 26 12.48 0.78 -7.18
N THR A 27 12.20 2.01 -7.65
CA THR A 27 10.84 2.49 -7.87
C THR A 27 10.01 1.56 -8.75
N GLU A 28 10.57 1.05 -9.85
CA GLU A 28 9.88 0.11 -10.74
C GLU A 28 9.49 -1.20 -10.03
N THR A 29 10.39 -1.73 -9.19
CA THR A 29 10.13 -2.93 -8.38
C THR A 29 9.03 -2.65 -7.34
N ALA A 30 9.08 -1.50 -6.68
CA ALA A 30 8.05 -1.08 -5.73
C ALA A 30 6.67 -0.95 -6.40
N LEU A 31 6.60 -0.30 -7.56
CA LEU A 31 5.35 -0.16 -8.32
C LEU A 31 4.78 -1.51 -8.74
N ALA A 32 5.61 -2.42 -9.25
CA ALA A 32 5.19 -3.77 -9.61
C ALA A 32 4.66 -4.55 -8.38
N ALA A 33 5.33 -4.45 -7.23
CA ALA A 33 4.89 -5.07 -5.99
C ALA A 33 3.55 -4.49 -5.50
N LEU A 34 3.39 -3.17 -5.53
CA LEU A 34 2.15 -2.50 -5.14
C LEU A 34 0.96 -2.88 -6.02
N GLU A 35 1.18 -3.11 -7.32
CA GLU A 35 0.15 -3.62 -8.23
C GLU A 35 -0.31 -5.03 -7.81
N ILE A 36 0.63 -5.92 -7.49
CA ILE A 36 0.32 -7.27 -7.00
C ILE A 36 -0.47 -7.21 -5.69
N VAL A 37 -0.04 -6.38 -4.74
CA VAL A 37 -0.74 -6.16 -3.47
C VAL A 37 -2.16 -5.66 -3.71
N ARG A 38 -2.34 -4.66 -4.59
CA ARG A 38 -3.66 -4.13 -4.95
C ARG A 38 -4.58 -5.23 -5.48
N GLN A 39 -4.10 -6.04 -6.43
CA GLN A 39 -4.87 -7.14 -7.00
C GLN A 39 -5.27 -8.17 -5.93
N ASP A 40 -4.39 -8.47 -4.99
CA ASP A 40 -4.69 -9.39 -3.90
C ASP A 40 -5.83 -8.88 -2.98
N PHE A 41 -5.80 -7.60 -2.61
CA PHE A 41 -6.87 -6.99 -1.82
C PHE A 41 -8.18 -6.88 -2.59
N LEU A 42 -8.15 -6.65 -3.90
CA LEU A 42 -9.35 -6.67 -4.75
C LEU A 42 -10.00 -8.06 -4.75
N ARG A 43 -9.21 -9.13 -4.95
CA ARG A 43 -9.71 -10.51 -4.86
C ARG A 43 -10.31 -10.82 -3.49
N LYS A 44 -9.60 -10.48 -2.41
CA LYS A 44 -10.11 -10.67 -1.03
C LYS A 44 -11.41 -9.93 -0.77
N ARG A 45 -11.60 -8.75 -1.37
CA ARG A 45 -12.85 -7.98 -1.27
C ARG A 45 -14.00 -8.69 -1.99
N GLU A 46 -13.75 -9.22 -3.18
CA GLU A 46 -14.73 -9.99 -3.96
C GLU A 46 -15.11 -11.31 -3.30
N GLU A 47 -14.13 -12.02 -2.74
CA GLU A 47 -14.34 -13.25 -1.95
C GLU A 47 -15.19 -12.98 -0.71
N LYS A 48 -14.99 -11.84 -0.03
CA LYS A 48 -15.84 -11.43 1.11
C LYS A 48 -17.25 -11.02 0.69
N ALA A 49 -17.42 -10.44 -0.50
CA ALA A 49 -18.73 -10.05 -1.02
C ALA A 49 -19.54 -11.25 -1.54
N SER A 50 -18.88 -12.36 -1.86
CA SER A 50 -19.50 -13.60 -2.35
C SER A 50 -19.83 -14.60 -1.23
N ARG A 51 -19.57 -14.25 0.04
CA ARG A 51 -19.90 -15.01 1.24
C ARG A 51 -21.11 -14.39 1.94
#